data_AF-A0A4V3K8D6-F1
#
_entry.id   AF-A0A4V3K8D6-F1
#
_cell.length_a   1.000
_cell.length_b   1.000
_cell.length_c   1.000
_cell.angle_alpha   90.00
_cell.angle_beta   90.00
_cell.angle_gamma   90.00
#
_symmetry.space_group_name_H-M   'P 1'
#
loop_
_entity.id
_entity.type
_entity.pdbx_description
1 polymer ?
#
loop_
_entity_poly.entity_id
_entity_poly.type
_entity_poly.pdbx_seq_one_letter_code
_entity_poly.pdbx_strand_id
1 'polypeptide(L)' 'LAAIPESFSRYALELSPNGDQLTYTYDNQSDRPGVASLIRDLEAAGIQFRDIDTENSSLEEIFVNLLRQEP' A
#
# COMPACT_ATOMS: atom_id res chain seq x y z
N LEU A 1 -6.44 -13.97 4.85
CA LEU A 1 -5.03 -14.27 5.15
C LEU A 1 -4.86 -14.24 6.67
N ALA A 2 -4.27 -15.27 7.29
CA ALA A 2 -4.17 -15.34 8.77
C ALA A 2 -2.98 -14.56 9.36
N ALA A 3 -1.90 -14.39 8.58
CA ALA A 3 -0.73 -13.61 8.93
C ALA A 3 0.06 -13.22 7.67
N ILE A 4 0.84 -12.14 7.76
CA ILE A 4 1.75 -11.72 6.70
C ILE A 4 2.97 -12.64 6.73
N PRO A 5 3.37 -13.26 5.60
CA PRO A 5 4.60 -14.06 5.55
C PRO A 5 5.84 -13.21 5.82
N GLU A 6 6.85 -13.78 6.51
CA GLU A 6 8.11 -13.09 6.84
C GLU A 6 8.84 -12.51 5.63
N SER A 7 8.70 -13.14 4.46
CA SER A 7 9.26 -12.65 3.19
C SER A 7 8.79 -11.24 2.83
N PHE A 8 7.62 -10.82 3.34
CA PHE A 8 7.06 -9.50 3.11
C PHE A 8 7.36 -8.49 4.21
N SER A 9 8.09 -8.87 5.27
CA SER A 9 8.47 -7.94 6.34
C SER A 9 9.28 -6.74 5.82
N ARG A 10 10.00 -6.89 4.69
CA ARG A 10 10.69 -5.80 3.98
C ARG A 10 9.78 -4.70 3.44
N TYR A 11 8.50 -5.01 3.19
CA TYR A 11 7.53 -4.08 2.62
C TYR A 11 6.74 -3.33 3.68
N ALA A 12 6.91 -3.67 4.96
CA ALA A 12 6.14 -3.07 6.07
C ALA A 12 4.63 -3.08 5.81
N LEU A 13 4.09 -4.22 5.36
CA LEU A 13 2.66 -4.38 5.10
C LEU A 13 1.88 -4.39 6.42
N GLU A 14 0.70 -3.78 6.40
CA GLU A 14 -0.27 -3.87 7.49
C GLU A 14 -1.44 -4.74 7.05
N LEU A 15 -1.75 -5.78 7.86
CA LEU A 15 -2.89 -6.66 7.63
C LEU A 15 -4.06 -6.19 8.47
N SER A 16 -5.20 -5.99 7.82
CA SER A 16 -6.47 -5.71 8.50
C SER A 16 -6.82 -6.82 9.52
N PRO A 17 -7.55 -6.49 10.59
CA PRO A 17 -7.94 -7.47 11.61
C PRO A 17 -8.82 -8.61 11.06
N ASN A 18 -9.51 -8.39 9.94
CA ASN A 18 -10.31 -9.40 9.26
C ASN A 18 -9.50 -10.26 8.27
N GLY A 19 -8.26 -9.85 7.98
CA GLY A 19 -7.34 -10.57 7.10
C GLY A 19 -7.69 -10.51 5.61
N ASP A 20 -8.56 -9.59 5.20
CA ASP A 20 -9.03 -9.41 3.82
C ASP A 20 -8.36 -8.24 3.10
N GLN A 21 -7.83 -7.27 3.84
CA GLN A 21 -7.12 -6.12 3.30
C GLN A 21 -5.66 -6.07 3.77
N LEU A 22 -4.76 -5.78 2.82
CA LEU A 22 -3.33 -5.52 3.01
C LEU A 22 -3.02 -4.09 2.59
N THR A 23 -2.44 -3.31 3.49
CA THR A 23 -2.05 -1.93 3.23
C THR A 23 -0.54 -1.86 3.03
N TYR A 24 -0.11 -1.24 1.92
CA TYR A 24 1.29 -0.96 1.62
C TYR A 24 1.50 0.54 1.48
N THR A 25 2.26 1.13 2.41
CA THR A 25 2.59 2.55 2.38
C THR A 25 3.94 2.75 1.69
N TYR A 26 3.93 3.46 0.57
CA TYR A 26 5.14 3.77 -0.19
C TYR A 26 5.39 5.27 -0.25
N ASP A 27 6.67 5.65 -0.24
CA ASP A 27 7.10 7.03 -0.39
C ASP A 27 7.51 7.25 -1.86
N ASN A 28 6.80 8.14 -2.55
CA ASN A 28 7.03 8.46 -3.96
C ASN A 28 8.38 9.18 -4.22
N GLN A 29 9.05 9.64 -3.17
CA GLN A 29 10.37 10.29 -3.23
C GLN A 29 11.53 9.32 -2.95
N SER A 30 11.25 8.11 -2.46
CA SER A 30 12.28 7.12 -2.15
C SER A 30 12.48 6.11 -3.28
N ASP A 31 13.73 5.77 -3.55
CA ASP A 31 14.22 4.76 -4.52
C ASP A 31 13.90 3.30 -4.07
N ARG A 32 12.76 3.09 -3.41
CA ARG A 32 12.36 1.77 -2.91
C ARG A 32 11.63 0.99 -4.02
N PRO A 33 11.82 -0.34 -4.08
CA PRO A 33 11.27 -1.16 -5.15
C PRO A 33 9.75 -1.05 -5.16
N GLY A 34 9.23 -0.44 -6.22
CA GLY A 34 7.83 -0.02 -6.33
C GLY A 34 6.83 -1.16 -6.26
N VAL A 35 5.56 -0.79 -6.05
CA VAL A 35 4.36 -1.64 -5.95
C VAL A 35 4.34 -2.85 -6.90
N ALA A 36 4.92 -2.73 -8.10
CA ALA A 36 5.07 -3.84 -9.05
C ALA A 36 5.88 -5.04 -8.52
N SER A 37 6.92 -4.81 -7.71
CA SER A 37 7.70 -5.91 -7.09
C SER A 37 6.91 -6.59 -5.98
N LEU A 38 6.18 -5.80 -5.19
CA LEU A 38 5.28 -6.32 -4.17
C LEU A 38 4.22 -7.23 -4.80
N ILE A 39 3.56 -6.79 -5.87
CA ILE A 39 2.53 -7.58 -6.57
C ILE A 39 3.12 -8.92 -7.04
N ARG A 40 4.29 -8.92 -7.69
CA ARG A 40 4.95 -10.16 -8.15
C ARG A 40 5.27 -11.12 -7.02
N ASP A 41 5.79 -10.60 -5.90
CA ASP A 41 6.13 -11.44 -4.75
C ASP A 41 4.87 -12.05 -4.12
N LEU A 42 3.77 -11.28 -4.06
CA LEU A 42 2.50 -11.77 -3.54
C LEU A 42 1.88 -12.86 -4.42
N GLU A 43 1.94 -12.70 -5.76
CA GLU A 43 1.54 -13.75 -6.70
C GLU A 43 2.40 -15.01 -6.55
N ALA A 44 3.72 -14.86 -6.41
CA ALA A 44 4.64 -15.97 -6.20
C ALA A 44 4.40 -16.70 -4.87
N ALA A 45 3.92 -15.99 -3.84
CA ALA A 45 3.48 -16.58 -2.57
C ALA A 45 2.09 -17.24 -2.65
N GLY A 46 1.43 -17.21 -3.81
CA GLY A 46 0.10 -17.77 -4.02
C GLY A 46 -1.04 -16.94 -3.41
N ILE A 47 -0.76 -15.68 -3.03
CA ILE A 47 -1.76 -14.76 -2.49
C ILE A 47 -2.47 -14.10 -3.68
N GLN A 48 -3.73 -14.49 -3.90
CA GLN A 48 -4.57 -13.93 -4.95
C GLN A 48 -5.35 -12.73 -4.42
N PHE A 49 -5.26 -11.60 -5.12
CA PHE A 49 -6.07 -10.41 -4.84
C PHE A 49 -7.23 -10.36 -5.82
N ARG A 50 -8.39 -9.95 -5.32
CA ARG A 50 -9.56 -9.69 -6.17
C ARG A 50 -9.56 -8.28 -6.72
N ASP A 51 -9.01 -7.33 -5.95
CA ASP A 51 -8.99 -5.91 -6.28
C ASP A 51 -7.72 -5.27 -5.71
N ILE A 52 -7.28 -4.16 -6.32
CA ILE A 52 -6.10 -3.40 -5.92
C ILE A 52 -6.47 -1.92 -6.00
N ASP A 53 -6.69 -1.31 -4.84
CA ASP A 53 -6.82 0.13 -4.71
C ASP A 53 -5.43 0.73 -4.44
N THR A 54 -4.98 1.62 -5.33
CA THR A 54 -3.76 2.41 -5.14
C THR A 54 -4.14 3.87 -5.03
N GLU A 55 -3.92 4.45 -3.86
CA GLU A 55 -4.10 5.88 -3.63
C GLU A 55 -2.73 6.56 -3.56
N ASN A 56 -2.55 7.60 -4.36
CA ASN A 56 -1.37 8.46 -4.29
C ASN A 56 -1.83 9.88 -4.00
N SER A 57 -1.62 10.33 -2.77
CA SER A 57 -1.94 11.69 -2.37
C SER A 57 -0.62 12.45 -2.17
N SER A 58 -0.47 13.58 -2.86
CA SER A 58 0.65 14.49 -2.61
C SER A 58 0.33 15.40 -1.43
N LEU A 59 1.35 15.78 -0.65
CA LEU A 59 1.20 16.77 0.42
C LEU A 59 0.69 18.12 -0.12
N GLU A 60 1.08 18.51 -1.33
CA GLU A 60 0.53 19.70 -2.00
C GLU A 60 -0.97 19.55 -2.27
N GLU A 61 -1.41 18.36 -2.69
CA GLU A 61 -2.82 18.11 -2.99
C GLU A 61 -3.69 18.08 -1.73
N ILE A 62 -3.18 17.50 -0.64
CA ILE A 62 -3.81 17.51 0.68
C ILE A 62 -3.91 18.95 1.21
N PHE A 63 -2.82 19.72 1.11
CA PHE A 63 -2.75 21.10 1.59
C PHE A 63 -3.69 22.03 0.82
N VAL A 64 -3.74 21.91 -0.51
CA VAL A 64 -4.66 22.68 -1.36
C VAL A 64 -6.11 22.31 -1.10
N ASN A 65 -6.44 21.03 -0.89
CA ASN A 65 -7.80 20.63 -0.53
C ASN A 65 -8.22 21.21 0.83
N LEU A 66 -7.33 21.20 1.83
CA LEU A 66 -7.62 21.78 3.14
C LEU A 66 -7.88 23.29 3.05
N LEU A 67 -7.07 24.02 2.28
CA LEU A 67 -7.24 25.47 2.04
C LEU A 67 -8.49 25.81 1.23
N ARG A 68 -8.93 24.93 0.32
CA ARG A 68 -10.16 25.13 -0.47
C ARG A 68 -11.44 24.87 0.32
N GLN A 69 -11.35 24.27 1.51
CA GLN A 69 -12.50 24.02 2.39
C GLN A 69 -12.79 25.16 3.37
N GLU A 70 -12.04 26.26 3.34
CA GLU A 70 -12.35 27.49 4.07
C GLU A 70 -13.07 28.50 3.14
N PRO A 71 -14.36 28.81 3.35
CA PRO A 71 -15.01 29.96 2.73
C PRO A 71 -14.63 31.30 3.38
#